data_AF-A0A1R0XER2-F1
#
_entry.id   AF-A0A1R0XER2-F1
#
_cell.length_a   1.000
_cell.length_b   1.000
_cell.length_c   1.000
_cell.angle_alpha   90.00
_cell.angle_beta   90.00
_cell.angle_gamma   90.00
#
_symmetry.space_group_name_H-M   'P 1'
#
loop_
_entity.id
_entity.type
_entity.pdbx_description
1 polymer ?
#
loop_
_entity_poly.entity_id
_entity_poly.type
_entity_poly.pdbx_seq_one_letter_code
_entity_poly.pdbx_strand_id
1 'polypeptide(L)'
;MYQSLIFFISVDCARCIELLPFISLISQNYNDYHLYIFSTGDEEINKEIRDYFEWKFPVITLSSKEMDDVYKVKIHPFVIISNNTGKVVNKGVVYNSNDMMMLINEGR
;
A
#
# COMPACT_ATOMS: atom_id res chain seq x y z
N MET A 1 -15.48 4.85 -12.10
CA MET A 1 -15.09 5.60 -10.90
C MET A 1 -14.37 4.62 -9.99
N TYR A 2 -13.06 4.76 -9.87
CA TYR A 2 -12.21 3.77 -9.20
C TYR A 2 -12.05 4.10 -7.71
N GLN A 3 -11.85 3.07 -6.90
CA GLN A 3 -11.46 3.20 -5.49
C GLN A 3 -9.92 3.26 -5.40
N SER A 4 -9.35 3.50 -4.21
CA SER A 4 -7.89 3.52 -4.05
C SER A 4 -7.43 2.60 -2.92
N LEU A 5 -6.30 1.94 -3.14
CA LEU A 5 -5.53 1.21 -2.15
C LEU A 5 -4.20 1.94 -1.95
N ILE A 6 -3.96 2.44 -0.74
CA ILE A 6 -2.74 3.18 -0.42
C ILE A 6 -1.98 2.37 0.62
N PHE A 7 -0.90 1.72 0.19
CA PHE A 7 -0.01 0.97 1.06
C PHE A 7 1.05 1.89 1.65
N PHE A 8 1.35 1.69 2.92
CA PHE A 8 2.39 2.38 3.66
C PHE A 8 3.41 1.32 4.07
N ILE A 9 4.63 1.46 3.56
CA ILE A 9 5.73 0.53 3.81
C ILE A 9 6.98 1.27 4.30
N SER A 10 7.82 0.54 5.02
CA SER A 10 9.16 0.99 5.34
C SER A 10 10.17 -0.01 4.79
N VAL A 11 11.26 0.49 4.20
CA VAL A 11 12.34 -0.34 3.66
C VAL A 11 13.11 -1.09 4.76
N ASP A 12 13.08 -0.59 5.98
CA ASP A 12 13.69 -1.22 7.16
C ASP A 12 12.76 -2.23 7.87
N CYS A 13 11.58 -2.50 7.31
CA CYS A 13 10.60 -3.42 7.89
C CYS A 13 10.59 -4.76 7.16
N ALA A 14 11.02 -5.83 7.83
CA ALA A 14 11.02 -7.19 7.28
C ALA A 14 9.64 -7.61 6.75
N ARG A 15 8.56 -7.29 7.49
CA ARG A 15 7.19 -7.60 7.09
C ARG A 15 6.73 -6.82 5.86
N CYS A 16 7.29 -5.64 5.61
CA CYS A 16 7.04 -4.90 4.37
C CYS A 16 7.69 -5.58 3.18
N ILE A 17 8.92 -6.06 3.32
CA ILE A 17 9.64 -6.78 2.26
C ILE A 17 8.89 -8.08 1.91
N GLU A 18 8.45 -8.82 2.93
CA GLU A 18 7.62 -10.02 2.75
C GLU A 18 6.29 -9.73 2.05
N LEU A 19 5.73 -8.52 2.22
CA LEU A 19 4.46 -8.13 1.61
C LEU A 19 4.57 -7.84 0.10
N LEU A 20 5.72 -7.36 -0.40
CA LEU A 20 5.85 -6.85 -1.78
C LEU A 20 5.36 -7.84 -2.85
N PRO A 21 5.71 -9.15 -2.83
CA PRO A 21 5.21 -10.10 -3.81
C PRO A 21 3.67 -10.24 -3.80
N PHE A 22 3.05 -10.10 -2.63
CA PHE A 22 1.59 -10.15 -2.51
C PHE A 22 0.92 -8.89 -3.07
N ILE A 23 1.57 -7.73 -3.05
CA ILE A 23 1.05 -6.51 -3.67
C ILE A 23 0.91 -6.69 -5.18
N SER A 24 1.85 -7.38 -5.83
CA SER A 24 1.71 -7.75 -7.25
C SER A 24 0.44 -8.55 -7.51
N LEU A 25 0.16 -9.56 -6.69
CA LEU A 25 -1.06 -10.37 -6.80
C LEU A 25 -2.33 -9.56 -6.53
N ILE A 26 -2.31 -8.68 -5.52
CA ILE A 26 -3.42 -7.77 -5.19
C ILE A 26 -3.72 -6.86 -6.38
N SER A 27 -2.69 -6.29 -7.01
CA SER A 27 -2.86 -5.39 -8.16
C SER A 27 -3.53 -6.07 -9.36
N GLN A 28 -3.31 -7.37 -9.54
CA GLN A 28 -3.91 -8.17 -10.63
C GLN A 28 -5.36 -8.57 -10.32
N ASN A 29 -5.66 -8.84 -9.05
CA ASN A 29 -6.98 -9.30 -8.60
C ASN A 29 -7.99 -8.16 -8.38
N TYR A 30 -7.52 -6.93 -8.15
CA TYR A 30 -8.34 -5.78 -7.80
C TYR A 30 -8.18 -4.63 -8.81
N ASN A 31 -8.41 -4.91 -10.10
CA ASN A 31 -8.27 -3.95 -11.20
C ASN A 31 -9.19 -2.72 -11.10
N ASP A 32 -10.21 -2.75 -10.24
CA ASP A 32 -11.12 -1.62 -9.97
C ASP A 32 -10.55 -0.60 -8.95
N TYR A 33 -9.32 -0.82 -8.48
CA TYR A 33 -8.62 0.06 -7.56
C TYR A 33 -7.39 0.69 -8.19
N HIS A 34 -7.17 1.96 -7.92
CA HIS A 34 -5.87 2.60 -8.10
C HIS A 34 -4.98 2.28 -6.91
N LEU A 35 -3.85 1.62 -7.17
CA LEU A 35 -2.90 1.26 -6.13
C LEU A 35 -1.80 2.32 -6.04
N TYR A 36 -1.40 2.66 -4.82
CA TYR A 36 -0.27 3.53 -4.52
C TYR A 36 0.54 2.89 -3.39
N ILE A 37 1.86 3.04 -3.44
CA ILE A 37 2.74 2.70 -2.32
C ILE A 37 3.43 3.97 -1.85
N PHE A 38 3.31 4.25 -0.57
CA PHE A 38 4.08 5.24 0.16
C PHE A 38 5.18 4.50 0.93
N SER A 39 6.43 4.84 0.65
CA SER A 39 7.61 4.11 1.10
C SER A 39 8.59 5.04 1.79
N THR A 40 9.25 4.56 2.84
CA THR A 40 10.39 5.27 3.44
C THR A 40 11.68 5.17 2.62
N GLY A 41 11.67 4.38 1.54
CA GLY A 41 12.77 4.34 0.57
C GLY A 41 12.90 5.65 -0.21
N ASP A 42 14.11 5.98 -0.61
CA ASP A 42 14.37 7.07 -1.54
C ASP A 42 13.93 6.70 -2.98
N GLU A 43 14.12 7.64 -3.91
CA GLU A 43 13.72 7.45 -5.31
C GLU A 43 14.44 6.28 -6.00
N GLU A 44 15.70 6.02 -5.64
CA GLU A 44 16.50 4.95 -6.24
C GLU A 44 15.99 3.59 -5.78
N ILE A 45 15.84 3.39 -4.46
CA ILE A 45 15.29 2.15 -3.88
C ILE A 45 13.87 1.91 -4.39
N ASN A 46 13.02 2.94 -4.40
CA ASN A 46 11.64 2.81 -4.86
C ASN A 46 11.56 2.48 -6.37
N LYS A 47 12.51 2.99 -7.17
CA LYS A 47 12.64 2.62 -8.58
C LYS A 47 13.07 1.17 -8.72
N GLU A 48 14.09 0.71 -8.00
CA GLU A 48 14.55 -0.68 -8.05
C GLU A 48 13.44 -1.67 -7.70
N ILE A 49 12.69 -1.41 -6.62
CA ILE A 49 11.58 -2.27 -6.20
C ILE A 49 10.50 -2.33 -7.29
N ARG A 50 10.11 -1.16 -7.83
CA ARG A 50 9.10 -1.08 -8.90
C ARG A 50 9.54 -1.81 -10.16
N ASP A 51 10.80 -1.64 -10.57
CA ASP A 51 11.35 -2.28 -11.77
C ASP A 51 11.44 -3.80 -11.57
N TYR A 52 11.87 -4.26 -10.38
CA TYR A 52 11.96 -5.68 -10.04
C TYR A 52 10.61 -6.41 -10.10
N PHE A 53 9.55 -5.79 -9.57
CA PHE A 53 8.21 -6.38 -9.59
C PHE A 53 7.38 -5.97 -10.83
N GLU A 54 7.97 -5.23 -11.77
CA GLU A 54 7.33 -4.73 -12.98
C GLU A 54 6.03 -3.94 -12.70
N TRP A 55 6.00 -3.19 -11.61
CA TRP A 55 4.80 -2.46 -11.18
C TRP A 55 4.51 -1.26 -12.06
N LYS A 56 3.23 -1.13 -12.44
CA LYS A 56 2.72 0.01 -13.23
C LYS A 56 2.17 1.14 -12.39
N PHE A 57 2.00 0.91 -11.09
CA PHE A 57 1.53 1.91 -10.14
C PHE A 57 2.70 2.65 -9.48
N PRO A 58 2.47 3.86 -8.97
CA PRO A 58 3.53 4.66 -8.37
C PRO A 58 3.96 4.14 -6.98
N VAL A 59 5.27 4.23 -6.73
CA VAL A 59 5.89 4.12 -5.41
C VAL A 59 6.47 5.49 -5.08
N ILE A 60 6.00 6.10 -4.00
CA ILE A 60 6.26 7.51 -3.64
C ILE A 60 7.02 7.54 -2.32
N THR A 61 8.09 8.32 -2.29
CA THR A 61 8.89 8.53 -1.07
C THR A 61 8.13 9.41 -0.08
N LEU A 62 8.02 8.92 1.16
CA LEU A 62 7.50 9.64 2.31
C LEU A 62 8.30 9.24 3.54
N SER A 63 8.66 10.20 4.39
CA SER A 63 9.26 9.88 5.68
C SER A 63 8.23 9.26 6.63
N SER A 64 8.67 8.46 7.58
CA SER A 64 7.78 7.93 8.64
C SER A 64 7.07 9.04 9.41
N LYS A 65 7.72 10.22 9.54
CA LYS A 65 7.13 11.40 10.17
C LYS A 65 5.95 11.93 9.36
N GLU A 66 6.08 12.05 8.04
CA GLU A 66 4.98 12.50 7.18
C GLU A 66 3.82 11.49 7.15
N MET A 67 4.12 10.18 7.16
CA MET A 67 3.11 9.13 7.28
C MET A 67 2.29 9.25 8.57
N ASP A 68 2.92 9.59 9.70
CA ASP A 68 2.20 9.81 10.97
C ASP A 68 1.48 11.17 11.00
N ASP A 69 2.18 12.25 10.65
CA ASP A 69 1.66 13.62 10.76
C ASP A 69 0.43 13.82 9.85
N VAL A 70 0.44 13.26 8.64
CA VAL A 70 -0.63 13.44 7.64
C VAL A 70 -1.64 12.29 7.68
N TYR A 71 -1.17 11.03 7.71
CA TYR A 71 -2.04 9.86 7.55
C TYR A 71 -2.32 9.11 8.86
N LYS A 72 -1.67 9.50 9.96
CA LYS A 72 -1.77 8.84 11.27
C LYS A 72 -1.36 7.37 11.22
N VAL A 73 -0.41 7.04 10.35
CA VAL A 73 0.14 5.69 10.20
C VAL A 73 1.47 5.61 10.94
N LYS A 74 1.51 4.78 12.00
CA LYS A 74 2.70 4.56 12.86
C LYS A 74 3.27 3.15 12.76
N ILE A 75 2.54 2.24 12.12
CA ILE A 75 2.86 0.81 12.06
C ILE A 75 2.92 0.43 10.58
N HIS A 76 3.87 -0.43 10.21
CA HIS A 76 4.08 -0.89 8.85
C HIS A 76 4.17 -2.43 8.79
N PRO A 77 3.71 -3.07 7.71
CA PRO A 77 2.90 -2.50 6.62
C PRO A 77 1.49 -2.10 7.07
N PHE A 78 0.93 -1.09 6.41
CA PHE A 78 -0.45 -0.64 6.62
C PHE A 78 -1.10 -0.27 5.29
N VAL A 79 -2.42 -0.39 5.19
CA VAL A 79 -3.16 0.00 4.00
C VAL A 79 -4.35 0.88 4.37
N ILE A 80 -4.63 1.88 3.55
CA ILE A 80 -5.85 2.67 3.56
C ILE A 80 -6.64 2.36 2.29
N ILE A 81 -7.93 2.07 2.45
CA ILE A 81 -8.88 1.90 1.36
C ILE A 81 -9.77 3.13 1.32
N SER A 82 -9.83 3.81 0.18
CA SER A 82 -10.74 4.92 -0.05
C SER A 82 -11.72 4.65 -1.18
N ASN A 83 -12.94 5.16 -1.04
CA ASN A 83 -13.91 5.13 -2.13
C ASN A 83 -13.55 6.14 -3.24
N ASN A 84 -14.39 6.20 -4.27
CA ASN A 84 -14.28 7.13 -5.40
C ASN A 84 -14.42 8.61 -5.05
N THR A 85 -14.83 8.97 -3.83
CA THR A 85 -14.87 10.37 -3.34
C THR A 85 -13.67 10.70 -2.44
N GLY A 86 -12.70 9.77 -2.32
CA GLY A 86 -11.52 9.94 -1.46
C GLY A 86 -11.80 9.74 0.04
N LYS A 87 -13.01 9.32 0.43
CA LYS A 87 -13.33 9.01 1.83
C LYS A 87 -12.74 7.65 2.19
N VAL A 88 -12.01 7.59 3.31
CA VAL A 88 -11.53 6.31 3.87
C VAL A 88 -12.72 5.46 4.26
N VAL A 89 -12.81 4.25 3.68
CA VAL A 89 -13.86 3.27 3.96
C VAL A 89 -13.36 2.13 4.83
N ASN A 90 -12.08 1.76 4.71
CA ASN A 90 -11.44 0.82 5.62
C ASN A 90 -9.92 1.07 5.69
N LYS A 91 -9.25 0.52 6.70
CA LYS A 91 -7.79 0.60 6.88
C LYS A 91 -7.29 -0.44 7.87
N GLY A 92 -6.06 -0.92 7.70
CA GLY A 92 -5.52 -1.92 8.60
C GLY A 92 -4.11 -2.37 8.25
N VAL A 93 -3.55 -3.20 9.11
CA VAL A 93 -2.29 -3.91 8.85
C VAL A 93 -2.58 -5.10 7.94
N VAL A 94 -1.75 -5.29 6.91
CA VAL A 94 -1.88 -6.37 5.93
C VAL A 94 -0.52 -7.00 5.73
N TYR A 95 -0.41 -8.31 6.00
CA TYR A 95 0.84 -9.06 5.80
C TYR A 95 0.77 -10.01 4.60
N ASN A 96 -0.43 -10.30 4.10
CA ASN A 96 -0.65 -11.24 3.00
C ASN A 96 -1.99 -10.96 2.29
N SER A 97 -2.29 -11.72 1.23
CA SER A 97 -3.51 -11.56 0.43
C SER A 97 -4.81 -11.86 1.19
N ASN A 98 -4.80 -12.75 2.20
CA ASN A 98 -6.00 -13.05 3.00
C ASN A 98 -6.37 -11.86 3.90
N ASP A 99 -5.38 -11.22 4.53
CA ASP A 99 -5.61 -10.01 5.34
C ASP A 99 -6.23 -8.91 4.46
N MET A 100 -5.73 -8.74 3.23
CA MET A 100 -6.30 -7.79 2.26
C MET A 100 -7.75 -8.13 1.90
N MET A 101 -8.04 -9.41 1.65
CA MET A 101 -9.38 -9.87 1.32
C MET A 101 -10.37 -9.63 2.46
N MET A 102 -9.97 -9.93 3.70
CA MET A 102 -10.78 -9.64 4.89
C MET A 102 -11.07 -8.15 4.99
N LEU A 103 -10.05 -7.30 4.84
CA LEU A 103 -10.20 -5.86 4.94
C LEU A 103 -11.11 -5.27 3.85
N ILE A 104 -11.06 -5.78 2.61
CA ILE A 104 -11.98 -5.34 1.54
C ILE A 104 -13.42 -5.77 1.84
N ASN A 105 -13.61 -6.99 2.37
CA ASN A 105 -14.94 -7.52 2.64
C ASN A 105 -15.61 -6.88 3.86
N GLU A 106 -14.84 -6.47 4.87
CA GLU A 106 -15.37 -5.73 6.04
C GLU A 106 -15.78 -4.29 5.71
N GLY A 107 -15.23 -3.71 4.64
CA GLY A 107 -15.50 -2.33 4.20
C GLY A 107 -16.59 -2.18 3.15
N ARG A 108 -17.24 -3.27 2.74
CA ARG A 108 -18.38 -3.30 1.81
C ARG A 108 -19.70 -3.47 2.55
#